data_AF-A0A7K8QQ41-F1
#
_entry.id   AF-A0A7K8QQ41-F1
#
_cell.length_a   1.000
_cell.length_b   1.000
_cell.length_c   1.000
_cell.angle_alpha   90.00
_cell.angle_beta   90.00
_cell.angle_gamma   90.00
#
_symmetry.space_group_name_H-M   'P 1'
#
loop_
_entity.id
_entity.type
_entity.pdbx_description
1 polymer ?
#
loop_
_entity_poly.entity_id
_entity_poly.type
_entity_poly.pdbx_seq_one_letter_code
_entity_poly.pdbx_strand_id
1 'polypeptide(L)'
;CSPYYFGSWEDNAQNKLYALSNSESKDVTRKQKYLTSNSSLYFFPSDKKPDSTVIQPPVSKTFPMSERGKVAVSKIVDYVRHTTSQGLEDSGLEELCNMLDPDQKDVSMDLETYHAVMGEWIEDRKRKRESSTTEASVEDLELPVPKNISEAKKTSIRLNVTSGSLEAFGGDVSKGDLETSDLISCVADLQYNKQRLQEENNKLKLTLEAMDETNNKLLADNDHLCQQMKSIQHSVLKAKSLEEELEEARNSLNLSEERREQLLWQNKQLEKENQSLNIKVTSLQEENIRNSMDTDELQKKILELSKNAAELQIQVHLYESTMVKKEASLIQKEQDIKELKLNVVECSSIIESLRAEKNKLLENMQHMQQELISNGLCFPLLCKYNSNIPEGVNSLHCELELAQSSEIIKTEWTSLDETLDREVLLLLQGPEYAGEKFNTIMQNLVSGRAYMN
;
A
#
# COMPACT_ATOMS: atom_id res chain seq x y z
N CYS A 1 -31.68 -24.83 24.91
CA CYS A 1 -31.36 -26.21 24.51
C CYS A 1 -29.87 -26.32 24.22
N SER A 2 -29.31 -27.45 24.64
CA SER A 2 -27.90 -27.62 25.01
C SER A 2 -26.82 -27.31 23.96
N PRO A 3 -25.63 -26.95 24.45
CA PRO A 3 -24.34 -26.91 23.74
C PRO A 3 -23.63 -28.28 23.85
N TYR A 4 -22.74 -28.65 22.92
CA TYR A 4 -21.83 -29.78 23.11
C TYR A 4 -20.43 -29.52 22.50
N TYR A 5 -19.43 -29.46 23.41
CA TYR A 5 -18.04 -30.02 23.40
C TYR A 5 -17.02 -29.64 22.30
N PHE A 6 -15.70 -29.72 22.47
CA PHE A 6 -14.68 -30.23 23.44
C PHE A 6 -13.41 -29.40 23.09
N GLY A 7 -12.38 -29.11 23.88
CA GLY A 7 -11.85 -29.69 25.11
C GLY A 7 -10.56 -28.97 25.51
N SER A 8 -10.29 -28.95 26.81
CA SER A 8 -9.07 -28.50 27.47
C SER A 8 -7.92 -29.50 27.24
N TRP A 9 -6.69 -28.98 27.08
CA TRP A 9 -5.46 -29.74 27.28
C TRP A 9 -4.62 -29.03 28.34
N GLU A 10 -4.73 -29.50 29.57
CA GLU A 10 -3.66 -29.47 30.55
C GLU A 10 -2.87 -30.77 30.38
N ASP A 11 -1.55 -30.68 30.19
CA ASP A 11 -0.60 -31.43 31.01
C ASP A 11 0.87 -31.16 30.61
N ASN A 12 1.65 -30.88 31.65
CA ASN A 12 2.94 -31.52 31.92
C ASN A 12 4.20 -31.10 31.13
N ALA A 13 5.02 -30.25 31.78
CA ALA A 13 6.48 -30.37 31.71
C ALA A 13 7.17 -29.71 32.93
N GLN A 14 7.06 -30.34 34.10
CA GLN A 14 8.03 -30.20 35.18
C GLN A 14 9.11 -31.27 34.98
N ASN A 15 10.27 -30.88 34.46
CA ASN A 15 11.58 -31.44 34.83
C ASN A 15 12.70 -30.87 33.94
N LYS A 16 13.56 -30.03 34.51
CA LYS A 16 15.02 -30.20 34.44
C LYS A 16 15.69 -29.21 35.41
N LEU A 17 15.97 -29.74 36.59
CA LEU A 17 16.85 -29.18 37.59
C LEU A 17 18.32 -29.52 37.27
N TYR A 18 19.19 -28.56 37.58
CA TYR A 18 20.61 -28.66 37.91
C TYR A 18 21.63 -29.21 36.90
N ALA A 19 22.47 -28.30 36.41
CA ALA A 19 23.91 -28.53 36.30
C ALA A 19 24.67 -27.29 36.81
N LEU A 20 25.49 -27.51 37.83
CA LEU A 20 26.41 -26.61 38.53
C LEU A 20 27.53 -26.12 37.59
N SER A 21 27.81 -24.80 37.55
CA SER A 21 28.92 -24.09 38.23
C SER A 21 30.23 -23.92 37.43
N ASN A 22 30.68 -22.66 37.38
CA ASN A 22 32.05 -22.14 37.45
C ASN A 22 33.05 -22.41 36.32
N SER A 23 33.36 -21.33 35.59
CA SER A 23 34.71 -20.80 35.30
C SER A 23 34.50 -19.52 34.47
N GLU A 24 35.25 -18.44 34.53
CA GLU A 24 36.29 -17.91 35.40
C GLU A 24 36.44 -16.47 34.88
N SER A 25 36.45 -15.51 35.79
CA SER A 25 36.50 -14.08 35.49
C SER A 25 37.91 -13.67 35.05
N LYS A 26 38.04 -12.89 33.97
CA LYS A 26 39.22 -12.05 33.71
C LYS A 26 38.78 -10.62 33.43
N ASP A 27 38.93 -9.82 34.47
CA ASP A 27 38.87 -8.37 34.53
C ASP A 27 40.03 -7.74 33.74
N VAL A 28 39.74 -6.82 32.82
CA VAL A 28 40.65 -5.71 32.45
C VAL A 28 39.83 -4.44 32.21
N THR A 29 39.90 -3.59 33.22
CA THR A 29 39.66 -2.14 33.28
C THR A 29 40.20 -1.34 32.07
N ARG A 30 39.39 -0.43 31.48
CA ARG A 30 39.53 1.05 31.56
C ARG A 30 38.77 1.86 30.48
N LYS A 31 38.12 2.91 30.99
CA LYS A 31 37.93 4.29 30.44
C LYS A 31 36.80 4.55 29.45
N GLN A 32 35.74 5.14 30.00
CA GLN A 32 34.91 6.16 29.34
C GLN A 32 35.74 7.39 28.94
N LYS A 33 35.49 7.90 27.72
CA LYS A 33 35.57 9.33 27.37
C LYS A 33 34.48 9.63 26.35
N TYR A 34 33.72 10.69 26.61
CA TYR A 34 32.68 11.25 25.74
C TYR A 34 33.25 12.18 24.65
N LEU A 35 32.38 12.46 23.66
CA LEU A 35 32.43 13.49 22.59
C LEU A 35 33.33 13.09 21.40
N THR A 36 32.95 13.18 20.12
CA THR A 36 32.06 14.09 19.38
C THR A 36 31.67 13.48 18.02
N SER A 37 30.57 13.97 17.45
CA SER A 37 30.16 14.01 16.03
C SER A 37 31.20 13.69 14.95
N ASN A 38 30.86 12.83 13.98
CA ASN A 38 30.73 13.26 12.57
C ASN A 38 30.18 12.17 11.64
N SER A 39 29.39 12.67 10.68
CA SER A 39 28.82 12.01 9.51
C SER A 39 29.88 11.54 8.50
N SER A 40 29.63 10.38 7.86
CA SER A 40 30.11 9.96 6.53
C SER A 40 29.65 8.50 6.32
N LEU A 41 28.49 8.24 5.71
CA LEU A 41 28.33 8.03 4.26
C LEU A 41 29.39 7.06 3.68
N TYR A 42 29.02 5.78 3.52
CA TYR A 42 29.56 4.89 2.49
C TYR A 42 28.50 3.86 2.07
N PHE A 43 28.51 3.63 0.76
CA PHE A 43 27.59 2.86 -0.07
C PHE A 43 28.27 1.55 -0.53
N PHE A 44 27.47 0.63 -1.07
CA PHE A 44 27.78 -0.56 -1.90
C PHE A 44 28.03 -1.91 -1.19
N PRO A 45 27.83 -3.06 -1.88
CA PRO A 45 26.59 -3.54 -2.54
C PRO A 45 26.41 -5.08 -2.36
N SER A 46 25.55 -5.71 -3.18
CA SER A 46 25.52 -7.16 -3.49
C SER A 46 24.75 -8.02 -2.46
N ASP A 47 24.02 -9.08 -2.78
CA ASP A 47 23.63 -9.75 -4.03
C ASP A 47 22.41 -10.64 -3.67
N LYS A 48 21.54 -10.88 -4.66
CA LYS A 48 20.79 -12.13 -4.93
C LYS A 48 20.09 -12.87 -3.76
N LYS A 49 18.75 -12.89 -3.81
CA LYS A 49 17.91 -13.91 -3.16
C LYS A 49 17.67 -15.12 -4.09
N PRO A 50 17.55 -16.35 -3.55
CA PRO A 50 17.14 -17.53 -4.29
C PRO A 50 15.62 -17.73 -4.32
N ASP A 51 15.17 -18.52 -5.30
CA ASP A 51 13.80 -19.01 -5.53
C ASP A 51 13.15 -19.68 -4.32
N SER A 52 11.83 -19.51 -4.19
CA SER A 52 10.97 -20.53 -3.58
C SER A 52 9.53 -20.43 -4.12
N THR A 53 9.09 -21.52 -4.73
CA THR A 53 7.77 -21.80 -5.30
C THR A 53 6.68 -21.88 -4.23
N VAL A 54 5.59 -21.11 -4.37
CA VAL A 54 4.29 -21.42 -3.75
C VAL A 54 3.16 -21.03 -4.72
N ILE A 55 2.29 -22.00 -4.98
CA ILE A 55 1.13 -21.94 -5.87
C ILE A 55 0.04 -21.05 -5.27
N GLN A 56 -0.52 -20.11 -6.06
CA GLN A 56 -1.73 -19.33 -5.72
C GLN A 56 -2.79 -19.38 -6.86
N PRO A 57 -4.10 -19.29 -6.52
CA PRO A 57 -5.25 -19.37 -7.45
C PRO A 57 -5.49 -18.04 -8.20
N PRO A 58 -6.40 -17.95 -9.19
CA PRO A 58 -6.28 -16.98 -10.27
C PRO A 58 -6.70 -15.58 -9.82
N VAL A 59 -5.72 -14.68 -9.71
CA VAL A 59 -5.93 -13.24 -9.55
C VAL A 59 -5.90 -12.59 -10.93
N SER A 60 -6.96 -11.83 -11.21
CA SER A 60 -7.08 -10.93 -12.36
C SER A 60 -5.80 -10.11 -12.53
N LYS A 61 -5.16 -10.25 -13.69
CA LYS A 61 -3.91 -9.56 -14.05
C LYS A 61 -4.12 -8.05 -14.03
N THR A 62 -3.74 -7.40 -12.92
CA THR A 62 -3.36 -6.00 -12.90
C THR A 62 -1.99 -5.88 -13.57
N PHE A 63 -1.97 -5.27 -14.76
CA PHE A 63 -0.72 -4.96 -15.46
C PHE A 63 0.06 -3.90 -14.67
N PRO A 64 1.37 -4.08 -14.42
CA PRO A 64 2.19 -3.02 -13.84
C PRO A 64 2.34 -1.87 -14.84
N MET A 65 1.87 -0.69 -14.44
CA MET A 65 2.00 0.59 -15.14
C MET A 65 3.46 1.03 -15.18
N SER A 66 4.25 0.53 -16.12
CA SER A 66 5.53 1.15 -16.48
C SER A 66 6.00 0.79 -17.89
N GLU A 67 5.14 0.93 -18.89
CA GLU A 67 5.50 1.03 -20.32
C GLU A 67 4.29 1.59 -21.09
N ARG A 68 3.87 2.82 -20.73
CA ARG A 68 2.66 3.45 -21.28
C ARG A 68 2.93 4.04 -22.67
N GLY A 69 3.28 3.19 -23.63
CA GLY A 69 3.43 3.62 -25.01
C GLY A 69 3.98 2.62 -26.00
N LYS A 70 4.45 1.43 -25.60
CA LYS A 70 5.07 0.46 -26.52
C LYS A 70 4.40 -0.92 -26.46
N VAL A 71 4.11 -1.50 -27.62
CA VAL A 71 3.45 -2.80 -27.77
C VAL A 71 4.27 -3.69 -28.71
N ALA A 72 4.49 -4.94 -28.33
CA ALA A 72 5.20 -5.92 -29.16
C ALA A 72 4.44 -6.20 -30.47
N VAL A 73 5.16 -6.32 -31.59
CA VAL A 73 4.59 -6.52 -32.93
C VAL A 73 3.73 -7.79 -33.00
N SER A 74 4.13 -8.86 -32.33
CA SER A 74 3.36 -10.11 -32.22
C SER A 74 1.93 -9.88 -31.73
N LYS A 75 1.76 -9.06 -30.69
CA LYS A 75 0.44 -8.75 -30.11
C LYS A 75 -0.41 -7.86 -31.00
N ILE A 76 0.23 -6.95 -31.75
CA ILE A 76 -0.44 -6.08 -32.72
C ILE A 76 -0.98 -6.93 -33.88
N VAL A 77 -0.13 -7.80 -34.44
CA VAL A 77 -0.48 -8.70 -35.55
C VAL A 77 -1.59 -9.67 -35.14
N ASP A 78 -1.52 -10.23 -33.93
CA ASP A 78 -2.57 -11.10 -33.39
C ASP A 78 -3.90 -10.35 -33.24
N TYR A 79 -3.88 -9.11 -32.73
CA TYR A 79 -5.08 -8.29 -32.62
C TYR A 79 -5.69 -7.95 -33.99
N VAL A 80 -4.88 -7.59 -34.97
CA VAL A 80 -5.34 -7.32 -36.36
C VAL A 80 -5.91 -8.58 -36.99
N ARG A 81 -5.30 -9.74 -36.76
CA ARG A 81 -5.79 -11.06 -37.21
C ARG A 81 -7.17 -11.36 -36.65
N HIS A 82 -7.37 -11.11 -35.35
CA HIS A 82 -8.64 -11.36 -34.67
C HIS A 82 -9.76 -10.38 -35.06
N THR A 83 -9.41 -9.14 -35.42
CA THR A 83 -10.39 -8.09 -35.76
C THR A 83 -10.77 -8.08 -37.24
N THR A 84 -9.87 -8.52 -38.13
CA THR A 84 -10.06 -8.42 -39.59
C THR A 84 -10.61 -9.71 -40.23
N SER A 85 -10.85 -10.78 -39.44
CA SER A 85 -11.36 -12.07 -39.92
C SER A 85 -10.57 -12.65 -41.12
N GLN A 86 -9.28 -12.34 -41.23
CA GLN A 86 -8.40 -12.82 -42.29
C GLN A 86 -7.73 -14.12 -41.84
N GLY A 87 -7.88 -15.18 -42.64
CA GLY A 87 -7.40 -16.53 -42.35
C GLY A 87 -5.88 -16.70 -42.47
N LEU A 88 -5.39 -17.88 -42.06
CA LEU A 88 -3.98 -18.28 -42.04
C LEU A 88 -3.22 -18.16 -43.39
N GLU A 89 -3.92 -18.00 -44.51
CA GLU A 89 -3.37 -17.86 -45.86
C GLU A 89 -3.37 -16.41 -46.38
N ASP A 90 -3.61 -15.41 -45.53
CA ASP A 90 -3.60 -14.02 -45.99
C ASP A 90 -2.17 -13.48 -46.17
N SER A 91 -1.68 -13.57 -47.41
CA SER A 91 -0.39 -13.04 -47.86
C SER A 91 -0.10 -11.60 -47.41
N GLY A 92 -1.15 -10.78 -47.21
CA GLY A 92 -0.94 -9.38 -46.87
C GLY A 92 -0.96 -9.06 -45.38
N LEU A 93 -1.26 -10.02 -44.48
CA LEU A 93 -0.96 -9.88 -43.05
C LEU A 93 0.51 -10.19 -42.77
N GLU A 94 1.10 -11.12 -43.53
CA GLU A 94 2.54 -11.40 -43.53
C GLU A 94 3.35 -10.18 -44.03
N GLU A 95 2.85 -9.49 -45.06
CA GLU A 95 3.41 -8.22 -45.56
C GLU A 95 3.40 -7.13 -44.48
N LEU A 96 2.31 -7.01 -43.71
CA LEU A 96 2.23 -6.10 -42.56
C LEU A 96 3.22 -6.47 -41.45
N CYS A 97 3.37 -7.77 -41.17
CA CYS A 97 4.34 -8.27 -40.18
C CYS A 97 5.78 -7.89 -40.57
N ASN A 98 6.15 -8.07 -41.84
CA ASN A 98 7.47 -7.72 -42.36
C ASN A 98 7.75 -6.21 -42.36
N MET A 99 6.72 -5.37 -42.51
CA MET A 99 6.88 -3.91 -42.40
C MET A 99 6.97 -3.42 -40.95
N LEU A 100 6.29 -4.11 -40.02
CA LEU A 100 6.36 -3.78 -38.60
C LEU A 100 7.66 -4.30 -37.94
N ASP A 101 8.18 -5.43 -38.40
CA ASP A 101 9.39 -6.05 -37.85
C ASP A 101 10.21 -6.78 -38.93
N PRO A 102 11.02 -6.04 -39.72
CA PRO A 102 11.81 -6.62 -40.81
C PRO A 102 12.88 -7.61 -40.34
N ASP A 103 13.26 -7.54 -39.06
CA ASP A 103 14.27 -8.41 -38.45
C ASP A 103 13.67 -9.62 -37.70
N GLN A 104 12.33 -9.70 -37.60
CA GLN A 104 11.59 -10.71 -36.81
C GLN A 104 12.08 -10.84 -35.36
N LYS A 105 12.42 -9.72 -34.71
CA LYS A 105 12.93 -9.66 -33.32
C LYS A 105 11.87 -9.33 -32.27
N ASP A 106 10.60 -9.23 -32.67
CA ASP A 106 9.44 -8.82 -31.87
C ASP A 106 9.69 -7.50 -31.12
N VAL A 107 10.09 -6.47 -31.86
CA VAL A 107 10.43 -5.16 -31.28
C VAL A 107 9.19 -4.50 -30.67
N SER A 108 9.34 -3.88 -29.50
CA SER A 108 8.26 -3.11 -28.89
C SER A 108 8.12 -1.75 -29.59
N MET A 109 6.97 -1.54 -30.22
CA MET A 109 6.69 -0.41 -31.10
C MET A 109 5.78 0.61 -30.43
N ASP A 110 6.09 1.90 -30.59
CA ASP A 110 5.23 2.97 -30.09
C ASP A 110 4.03 3.27 -31.00
N LEU A 111 3.05 3.99 -30.45
CA LEU A 111 1.79 4.29 -31.14
C LEU A 111 2.00 5.13 -32.41
N GLU A 112 2.97 6.04 -32.41
CA GLU A 112 3.25 6.94 -33.54
C GLU A 112 3.87 6.16 -34.71
N THR A 113 4.83 5.29 -34.39
CA THR A 113 5.45 4.36 -35.35
C THR A 113 4.42 3.38 -35.91
N TYR A 114 3.53 2.86 -35.05
CA TYR A 114 2.44 2.00 -35.50
C TYR A 114 1.51 2.72 -36.48
N HIS A 115 1.08 3.96 -36.19
CA HIS A 115 0.24 4.73 -37.09
C HIS A 115 0.91 5.04 -38.42
N ALA A 116 2.22 5.32 -38.41
CA ALA A 116 2.98 5.57 -39.63
C ALA A 116 3.02 4.32 -40.53
N VAL A 117 3.43 3.17 -39.97
CA VAL A 117 3.54 1.90 -40.74
C VAL A 117 2.18 1.38 -41.18
N MET A 118 1.16 1.47 -40.31
CA MET A 118 -0.20 1.06 -40.65
C MET A 118 -0.81 1.97 -41.71
N GLY A 119 -0.52 3.27 -41.68
CA GLY A 119 -0.92 4.22 -42.71
C GLY A 119 -0.30 3.91 -44.06
N GLU A 120 1.00 3.62 -44.09
CA GLU A 120 1.72 3.22 -45.30
C GLU A 120 1.17 1.91 -45.89
N TRP A 121 0.90 0.90 -45.04
CA TRP A 121 0.31 -0.36 -45.50
C TRP A 121 -1.09 -0.19 -46.09
N ILE A 122 -1.95 0.63 -45.47
CA ILE A 122 -3.29 0.92 -45.99
C ILE A 122 -3.18 1.64 -47.35
N GLU A 123 -2.23 2.56 -47.48
CA GLU A 123 -1.99 3.28 -48.73
C GLU A 123 -1.43 2.36 -49.82
N ASP A 124 -0.53 1.45 -49.49
CA ASP A 124 0.01 0.45 -50.42
C ASP A 124 -1.06 -0.55 -50.87
N ARG A 125 -1.93 -1.01 -49.95
CA ARG A 125 -3.11 -1.82 -50.28
C ARG A 125 -4.08 -1.09 -51.20
N LYS A 126 -4.29 0.20 -50.98
CA LYS A 126 -5.15 1.04 -51.84
C LYS A 126 -4.55 1.19 -53.24
N ARG A 127 -3.24 1.44 -53.32
CA ARG A 127 -2.48 1.52 -54.58
C ARG A 127 -2.51 0.20 -55.36
N LYS A 128 -2.36 -0.93 -54.66
CA LYS A 128 -2.43 -2.28 -55.25
C LYS A 128 -3.83 -2.57 -55.81
N ARG A 129 -4.90 -2.19 -55.08
CA ARG A 129 -6.29 -2.27 -55.56
C ARG A 129 -6.52 -1.45 -56.83
N GLU A 130 -6.06 -0.20 -56.84
CA GLU A 130 -6.17 0.70 -57.99
C GLU A 130 -5.37 0.20 -59.21
N SER A 131 -4.16 -0.35 -58.99
CA SER A 131 -3.34 -0.96 -60.06
C SER A 131 -3.95 -2.24 -60.64
N SER A 132 -4.71 -3.02 -59.85
CA SER A 132 -5.45 -4.20 -60.33
C SER A 132 -6.77 -3.86 -61.04
N THR A 133 -7.26 -2.62 -60.93
CA THR A 133 -8.56 -2.19 -61.49
C THR A 133 -8.42 -1.62 -62.92
N THR A 134 -7.21 -1.59 -63.50
CA THR A 134 -7.00 -1.06 -64.86
C THR A 134 -7.01 -2.15 -65.95
N GLU A 135 -7.15 -3.44 -65.58
CA GLU A 135 -7.11 -4.57 -66.54
C GLU A 135 -8.35 -5.48 -66.50
N ALA A 136 -9.42 -5.12 -65.77
CA ALA A 136 -10.63 -5.95 -65.74
C ALA A 136 -11.93 -5.15 -65.63
N SER A 137 -12.77 -5.34 -66.65
CA SER A 137 -14.21 -5.14 -66.66
C SER A 137 -14.74 -3.72 -66.85
N VAL A 138 -14.96 -3.44 -68.13
CA VAL A 138 -16.15 -2.75 -68.65
C VAL A 138 -17.44 -3.32 -68.03
N GLU A 139 -18.46 -2.47 -67.99
CA GLU A 139 -19.88 -2.73 -67.68
C GLU A 139 -20.19 -3.00 -66.20
N ASP A 140 -20.94 -2.11 -65.54
CA ASP A 140 -22.41 -2.26 -65.43
C ASP A 140 -23.04 -1.22 -64.47
N LEU A 141 -24.21 -0.69 -64.88
CA LEU A 141 -25.27 0.02 -64.12
C LEU A 141 -24.93 1.37 -63.43
N GLU A 142 -25.00 2.50 -64.15
CA GLU A 142 -26.20 3.33 -64.43
C GLU A 142 -27.14 3.64 -63.24
N LEU A 143 -27.02 4.88 -62.76
CA LEU A 143 -28.04 5.64 -62.02
C LEU A 143 -29.03 6.29 -63.01
N PRO A 144 -30.35 6.27 -62.78
CA PRO A 144 -31.28 6.95 -63.67
C PRO A 144 -31.31 8.45 -63.35
N VAL A 145 -30.67 9.23 -64.22
CA VAL A 145 -30.94 10.67 -64.38
C VAL A 145 -32.33 10.84 -65.00
N PRO A 146 -33.25 11.65 -64.43
CA PRO A 146 -34.43 12.07 -65.17
C PRO A 146 -34.00 13.07 -66.25
N LYS A 147 -33.87 12.55 -67.48
CA LYS A 147 -33.70 13.32 -68.70
C LYS A 147 -34.87 14.29 -68.88
N ASN A 148 -34.51 15.52 -69.17
CA ASN A 148 -35.36 16.57 -69.72
C ASN A 148 -36.27 16.00 -70.82
N ILE A 149 -37.59 16.06 -70.62
CA ILE A 149 -38.56 16.00 -71.71
C ILE A 149 -38.66 17.43 -72.26
N SER A 150 -37.74 17.77 -73.15
CA SER A 150 -37.98 18.83 -74.14
C SER A 150 -37.86 18.17 -75.49
N GLU A 151 -38.93 17.52 -75.91
CA GLU A 151 -39.05 17.04 -77.27
C GLU A 151 -40.50 17.15 -77.74
N ALA A 152 -40.63 17.93 -78.81
CA ALA A 152 -41.66 17.83 -79.83
C ALA A 152 -43.12 17.93 -79.38
N LYS A 153 -43.63 19.17 -79.37
CA LYS A 153 -44.87 19.51 -80.10
C LYS A 153 -44.80 20.97 -80.58
N LYS A 154 -43.78 21.27 -81.39
CA LYS A 154 -44.04 22.11 -82.58
C LYS A 154 -45.04 21.29 -83.39
N THR A 155 -46.33 21.53 -83.20
CA THR A 155 -47.31 21.28 -84.26
C THR A 155 -46.92 22.20 -85.40
N SER A 156 -45.94 21.73 -86.18
CA SER A 156 -45.91 21.94 -87.60
C SER A 156 -47.30 21.48 -88.05
N ILE A 157 -48.19 22.45 -88.22
CA ILE A 157 -49.30 22.27 -89.14
C ILE A 157 -48.61 22.05 -90.48
N ARG A 158 -48.31 20.78 -90.75
CA ARG A 158 -48.01 20.28 -92.06
C ARG A 158 -49.24 20.61 -92.86
N LEU A 159 -49.19 21.75 -93.55
CA LEU A 159 -50.12 22.10 -94.59
C LEU A 159 -49.95 21.00 -95.64
N ASN A 160 -50.80 19.97 -95.55
CA ASN A 160 -51.12 19.15 -96.69
C ASN A 160 -51.92 20.07 -97.62
N VAL A 161 -51.18 20.88 -98.38
CA VAL A 161 -51.70 21.52 -99.58
C VAL A 161 -51.93 20.37 -100.55
N THR A 162 -53.12 19.77 -100.47
CA THR A 162 -53.66 18.98 -101.57
C THR A 162 -54.06 20.00 -102.62
N SER A 163 -53.10 20.33 -103.51
CA SER A 163 -53.41 20.91 -104.81
C SER A 163 -54.28 19.90 -105.56
N GLY A 164 -55.60 20.12 -105.54
CA GLY A 164 -56.59 19.27 -106.19
C GLY A 164 -57.67 20.11 -106.83
N SER A 165 -57.50 20.36 -108.13
CA SER A 165 -58.54 20.71 -109.11
C SER A 165 -59.43 21.90 -108.79
N LEU A 166 -58.93 23.11 -109.07
CA LEU A 166 -59.80 24.20 -109.51
C LEU A 166 -59.88 24.12 -111.03
N GLU A 167 -60.87 23.38 -111.52
CA GLU A 167 -61.22 23.44 -112.94
C GLU A 167 -61.64 24.87 -113.28
N ALA A 168 -60.97 25.39 -114.30
CA ALA A 168 -61.23 26.66 -114.91
C ALA A 168 -62.66 26.68 -115.48
N PHE A 169 -63.55 27.44 -114.84
CA PHE A 169 -64.61 28.10 -115.60
C PHE A 169 -64.01 29.36 -116.23
N GLY A 170 -63.32 29.15 -117.34
CA GLY A 170 -63.09 30.17 -118.35
C GLY A 170 -64.26 30.18 -119.33
N GLY A 171 -64.80 31.37 -119.60
CA GLY A 171 -65.82 31.61 -120.64
C GLY A 171 -67.23 31.20 -120.20
N ASP A 172 -68.29 31.97 -120.43
CA ASP A 172 -68.50 33.02 -121.41
C ASP A 172 -68.76 34.37 -120.74
N VAL A 173 -68.22 35.43 -121.35
CA VAL A 173 -68.77 36.78 -121.18
C VAL A 173 -70.14 36.76 -121.82
N SER A 174 -71.19 36.62 -121.00
CA SER A 174 -72.56 36.81 -121.46
C SER A 174 -72.68 38.22 -122.03
N LYS A 175 -72.68 38.28 -123.36
CA LYS A 175 -72.94 39.45 -124.19
C LYS A 175 -74.44 39.76 -124.14
N GLY A 176 -74.93 40.06 -122.94
CA GLY A 176 -76.18 40.80 -122.73
C GLY A 176 -75.79 42.24 -122.47
N ASP A 177 -76.55 43.20 -123.01
CA ASP A 177 -76.37 44.63 -122.76
C ASP A 177 -76.36 44.92 -121.25
N LEU A 178 -75.17 44.90 -120.67
CA LEU A 178 -74.92 45.38 -119.32
C LEU A 178 -74.92 46.89 -119.45
N GLU A 179 -76.07 47.52 -119.20
CA GLU A 179 -76.16 48.97 -119.14
C GLU A 179 -75.05 49.48 -118.21
N THR A 180 -74.38 50.57 -118.57
CA THR A 180 -73.29 51.18 -117.80
C THR A 180 -73.57 51.29 -116.29
N SER A 181 -74.86 51.36 -115.91
CA SER A 181 -75.35 51.33 -114.53
C SER A 181 -75.00 50.05 -113.76
N ASP A 182 -75.16 48.86 -114.34
CA ASP A 182 -74.92 47.58 -113.64
C ASP A 182 -73.42 47.34 -113.40
N LEU A 183 -72.57 47.74 -114.37
CA LEU A 183 -71.11 47.72 -114.20
C LEU A 183 -70.65 48.70 -113.12
N ILE A 184 -71.22 49.90 -113.06
CA ILE A 184 -70.94 50.89 -112.01
C ILE A 184 -71.35 50.34 -110.63
N SER A 185 -72.51 49.67 -110.52
CA SER A 185 -72.95 49.04 -109.27
C SER A 185 -72.01 47.92 -108.82
N CYS A 186 -71.60 47.05 -109.74
CA CYS A 186 -70.68 45.95 -109.43
C CYS A 186 -69.29 46.48 -109.00
N VAL A 187 -68.81 47.54 -109.64
CA VAL A 187 -67.57 48.23 -109.24
C VAL A 187 -67.71 48.86 -107.85
N ALA A 188 -68.85 49.47 -107.53
CA ALA A 188 -69.11 50.04 -106.20
C ALA A 188 -69.13 48.97 -105.09
N ASP A 189 -69.79 47.83 -105.33
CA ASP A 189 -69.81 46.71 -104.38
C ASP A 189 -68.43 46.09 -104.18
N LEU A 190 -67.64 45.95 -105.25
CA LEU A 190 -66.25 45.49 -105.16
C LEU A 190 -65.36 46.48 -104.40
N GLN A 191 -65.52 47.78 -104.62
CA GLN A 191 -64.81 48.81 -103.86
C GLN A 191 -65.18 48.78 -102.37
N TYR A 192 -66.47 48.64 -102.07
CA TYR A 192 -66.96 48.46 -100.70
C TYR A 192 -66.41 47.17 -100.07
N ASN A 193 -66.45 46.06 -100.78
CA ASN A 193 -65.91 44.78 -100.32
C ASN A 193 -64.40 44.84 -100.10
N LYS A 194 -63.65 45.52 -100.96
CA LYS A 194 -62.21 45.77 -100.79
C LYS A 194 -61.93 46.61 -99.54
N GLN A 195 -62.66 47.69 -99.33
CA GLN A 195 -62.53 48.55 -98.15
C GLN A 195 -62.84 47.76 -96.87
N ARG A 196 -63.94 47.00 -96.85
CA ARG A 196 -64.33 46.14 -95.73
C ARG A 196 -63.27 45.07 -95.44
N LEU A 197 -62.72 44.40 -96.47
CA LEU A 197 -61.62 43.44 -96.30
C LEU A 197 -60.36 44.10 -95.75
N GLN A 198 -60.05 45.33 -96.17
CA GLN A 198 -58.91 46.07 -95.65
C GLN A 198 -59.10 46.45 -94.18
N GLU A 199 -60.31 46.86 -93.78
CA GLU A 199 -60.65 47.13 -92.37
C GLU A 199 -60.54 45.86 -91.51
N GLU A 200 -61.10 44.73 -91.96
CA GLU A 200 -60.97 43.45 -91.28
C GLU A 200 -59.51 42.98 -91.20
N ASN A 201 -58.72 43.17 -92.26
CA ASN A 201 -57.29 42.84 -92.24
C ASN A 201 -56.50 43.70 -91.24
N ASN A 202 -56.79 45.01 -91.18
CA ASN A 202 -56.21 45.90 -90.17
C ASN A 202 -56.61 45.49 -88.75
N LYS A 203 -57.88 45.10 -88.55
CA LYS A 203 -58.36 44.61 -87.25
C LYS A 203 -57.67 43.31 -86.85
N LEU A 204 -57.56 42.35 -87.77
CA LEU A 204 -56.83 41.09 -87.54
C LEU A 204 -55.36 41.36 -87.20
N LYS A 205 -54.71 42.29 -87.89
CA LYS A 205 -53.34 42.70 -87.61
C LYS A 205 -53.20 43.27 -86.19
N LEU A 206 -54.09 44.18 -85.77
CA LEU A 206 -54.07 44.71 -84.40
C LEU A 206 -54.32 43.61 -83.35
N THR A 207 -55.23 42.68 -83.62
CA THR A 207 -55.46 41.54 -82.70
C THR A 207 -54.28 40.58 -82.65
N LEU A 208 -53.57 40.40 -83.78
CA LEU A 208 -52.35 39.61 -83.84
C LEU A 208 -51.23 40.29 -83.03
N GLU A 209 -51.01 41.58 -83.23
CA GLU A 209 -50.00 42.36 -82.48
C GLU A 209 -50.30 42.35 -80.97
N ALA A 210 -51.57 42.50 -80.56
CA ALA A 210 -51.97 42.37 -79.16
C ALA A 210 -51.75 40.95 -78.62
N MET A 211 -52.03 39.92 -79.43
CA MET A 211 -51.76 38.53 -79.07
C MET A 211 -50.25 38.28 -78.91
N ASP A 212 -49.42 38.76 -79.85
CA ASP A 212 -47.97 38.62 -79.82
C ASP A 212 -47.37 39.30 -78.58
N GLU A 213 -47.83 40.50 -78.22
CA GLU A 213 -47.40 41.20 -77.01
C GLU A 213 -47.76 40.39 -75.74
N THR A 214 -48.98 39.86 -75.67
CA THR A 214 -49.39 39.02 -74.52
C THR A 214 -48.59 37.72 -74.45
N ASN A 215 -48.25 37.11 -75.59
CA ASN A 215 -47.44 35.90 -75.65
C ASN A 215 -45.99 36.16 -75.24
N ASN A 216 -45.39 37.28 -75.67
CA ASN A 216 -44.06 37.71 -75.22
C ASN A 216 -44.02 37.94 -73.71
N LYS A 217 -45.06 38.55 -73.14
CA LYS A 217 -45.19 38.73 -71.69
C LYS A 217 -45.27 37.39 -70.96
N LEU A 218 -46.08 36.44 -71.45
CA LEU A 218 -46.18 35.10 -70.87
C LEU A 218 -44.86 34.33 -70.95
N LEU A 219 -44.10 34.49 -72.04
CA LEU A 219 -42.78 33.89 -72.17
C LEU A 219 -41.81 34.45 -71.12
N ALA A 220 -41.79 35.76 -70.91
CA ALA A 220 -40.97 36.40 -69.89
C ALA A 220 -41.37 35.96 -68.47
N ASP A 221 -42.67 35.86 -68.18
CA ASP A 221 -43.18 35.35 -66.90
C ASP A 221 -42.79 33.88 -66.69
N ASN A 222 -42.82 33.05 -67.73
CA ASN A 222 -42.40 31.65 -67.67
C ASN A 222 -40.89 31.51 -67.42
N ASP A 223 -40.06 32.32 -68.07
CA ASP A 223 -38.62 32.36 -67.82
C ASP A 223 -38.31 32.80 -66.38
N HIS A 224 -39.04 33.80 -65.88
CA HIS A 224 -38.91 34.25 -64.51
C HIS A 224 -39.30 33.16 -63.50
N LEU A 225 -40.42 32.45 -63.72
CA LEU A 225 -40.82 31.32 -62.88
C LEU A 225 -39.80 30.18 -62.92
N CYS A 226 -39.24 29.88 -64.09
CA CYS A 226 -38.17 28.89 -64.23
C CYS A 226 -36.91 29.28 -63.44
N GLN A 227 -36.51 30.55 -63.45
CA GLN A 227 -35.40 31.05 -62.62
C GLN A 227 -35.72 30.97 -61.11
N GLN A 228 -36.94 31.35 -60.72
CA GLN A 228 -37.39 31.22 -59.33
C GLN A 228 -37.38 29.75 -58.87
N MET A 229 -37.87 28.83 -59.68
CA MET A 229 -37.87 27.39 -59.38
C MET A 229 -36.45 26.85 -59.16
N LYS A 230 -35.49 27.25 -60.00
CA LYS A 230 -34.07 26.89 -59.83
C LYS A 230 -33.48 27.45 -58.54
N SER A 231 -33.78 28.70 -58.20
CA SER A 231 -33.33 29.33 -56.95
C SER A 231 -33.92 28.63 -55.72
N ILE A 232 -35.21 28.31 -55.75
CA ILE A 232 -35.88 27.55 -54.69
C ILE A 232 -35.26 26.15 -54.56
N GLN A 233 -35.04 25.45 -55.68
CA GLN A 233 -34.41 24.13 -55.68
C GLN A 233 -33.00 24.17 -55.06
N HIS A 234 -32.18 25.16 -55.42
CA HIS A 234 -30.86 25.35 -54.82
C HIS A 234 -30.95 25.63 -53.31
N SER A 235 -31.88 26.48 -52.88
CA SER A 235 -32.13 26.76 -51.46
C SER A 235 -32.55 25.51 -50.69
N VAL A 236 -33.42 24.67 -51.27
CA VAL A 236 -33.85 23.39 -50.67
C VAL A 236 -32.69 22.42 -50.49
N LEU A 237 -31.80 22.29 -51.49
CA LEU A 237 -30.62 21.44 -51.36
C LEU A 237 -29.68 21.94 -50.25
N LYS A 238 -29.49 23.25 -50.15
CA LYS A 238 -28.70 23.84 -49.06
C LYS A 238 -29.35 23.59 -47.70
N ALA A 239 -30.66 23.69 -47.58
CA ALA A 239 -31.38 23.41 -46.34
C ALA A 239 -31.21 21.94 -45.90
N LYS A 240 -31.26 20.99 -46.84
CA LYS A 240 -31.01 19.55 -46.55
C LYS A 240 -29.59 19.30 -46.03
N SER A 241 -28.59 19.90 -46.66
CA SER A 241 -27.19 19.79 -46.19
C SER A 241 -27.04 20.33 -44.76
N LEU A 242 -27.67 21.46 -44.44
CA LEU A 242 -27.65 22.03 -43.10
C LEU A 242 -28.41 21.15 -42.09
N GLU A 243 -29.49 20.48 -42.50
CA GLU A 243 -30.23 19.53 -41.68
C GLU A 243 -29.35 18.32 -41.31
N GLU A 244 -28.59 17.79 -42.26
CA GLU A 244 -27.62 16.71 -42.02
C GLU A 244 -26.51 17.16 -41.05
N GLU A 245 -25.92 18.34 -41.26
CA GLU A 245 -24.91 18.91 -40.36
C GLU A 245 -25.45 19.12 -38.93
N LEU A 246 -26.71 19.56 -38.79
CA LEU A 246 -27.35 19.72 -37.49
C LEU A 246 -27.58 18.37 -36.79
N GLU A 247 -27.93 17.34 -37.53
CA GLU A 247 -28.13 16.00 -36.97
C GLU A 247 -26.80 15.36 -36.57
N GLU A 248 -25.73 15.54 -37.33
CA GLU A 248 -24.38 15.14 -36.94
C GLU A 248 -23.93 15.87 -35.66
N ALA A 249 -24.15 17.19 -35.58
CA ALA A 249 -23.82 17.98 -34.40
C ALA A 249 -24.61 17.52 -33.15
N ARG A 250 -25.89 17.17 -33.31
CA ARG A 250 -26.72 16.59 -32.24
C ARG A 250 -26.17 15.25 -31.76
N ASN A 251 -25.80 14.36 -32.68
CA ASN A 251 -25.24 13.06 -32.33
C ASN A 251 -23.89 13.20 -31.60
N SER A 252 -23.03 14.12 -32.06
CA SER A 252 -21.77 14.44 -31.38
C SER A 252 -21.99 15.01 -29.98
N LEU A 253 -22.97 15.90 -29.80
CA LEU A 253 -23.34 16.45 -28.50
C LEU A 253 -23.79 15.34 -27.55
N ASN A 254 -24.73 14.48 -27.98
CA ASN A 254 -25.24 13.37 -27.17
C ASN A 254 -24.11 12.43 -26.71
N LEU A 255 -23.20 12.06 -27.62
CA LEU A 255 -22.05 11.22 -27.29
C LEU A 255 -21.09 11.90 -26.30
N SER A 256 -20.88 13.21 -26.44
CA SER A 256 -20.06 13.97 -25.49
C SER A 256 -20.73 14.08 -24.11
N GLU A 257 -22.05 14.21 -24.06
CA GLU A 257 -22.83 14.23 -22.81
C GLU A 257 -22.78 12.88 -22.09
N GLU A 258 -22.92 11.75 -22.82
CA GLU A 258 -22.77 10.41 -22.25
C GLU A 258 -21.37 10.20 -21.65
N ARG A 259 -20.32 10.60 -22.38
CA ARG A 259 -18.93 10.56 -21.86
C ARG A 259 -18.76 11.42 -20.61
N ARG A 260 -19.35 12.63 -20.59
CA ARG A 260 -19.33 13.51 -19.42
C ARG A 260 -19.97 12.82 -18.21
N GLU A 261 -21.10 12.14 -18.39
CA GLU A 261 -21.78 11.41 -17.31
C GLU A 261 -20.97 10.21 -16.80
N GLN A 262 -20.35 9.46 -17.71
CA GLN A 262 -19.44 8.37 -17.35
C GLN A 262 -18.26 8.88 -16.52
N LEU A 263 -17.63 9.98 -16.93
CA LEU A 263 -16.53 10.60 -16.18
C LEU A 263 -16.99 11.11 -14.82
N LEU A 264 -18.19 11.69 -14.71
CA LEU A 264 -18.75 12.12 -13.43
C LEU A 264 -18.98 10.93 -12.48
N TRP A 265 -19.48 9.80 -12.99
CA TRP A 265 -19.63 8.59 -12.19
C TRP A 265 -18.29 8.04 -11.70
N GLN A 266 -17.28 7.97 -12.58
CA GLN A 266 -15.93 7.55 -12.22
C GLN A 266 -15.30 8.47 -11.18
N ASN A 267 -15.45 9.78 -11.35
CA ASN A 267 -14.93 10.77 -10.41
C ASN A 267 -15.56 10.59 -9.02
N LYS A 268 -16.89 10.43 -8.96
CA LYS A 268 -17.62 10.16 -7.71
C LYS A 268 -17.17 8.86 -7.04
N GLN A 269 -16.83 7.84 -7.81
CA GLN A 269 -16.31 6.58 -7.27
C GLN A 269 -14.89 6.77 -6.69
N LEU A 270 -13.99 7.42 -7.42
CA LEU A 270 -12.65 7.75 -6.95
C LEU A 270 -12.68 8.66 -5.71
N GLU A 271 -13.65 9.58 -5.62
CA GLU A 271 -13.84 10.42 -4.43
C GLU A 271 -14.18 9.59 -3.20
N LYS A 272 -15.05 8.58 -3.32
CA LYS A 272 -15.36 7.65 -2.22
C LYS A 272 -14.15 6.81 -1.81
N GLU A 273 -13.39 6.31 -2.78
CA GLU A 273 -12.17 5.53 -2.51
C GLU A 273 -11.12 6.40 -1.82
N ASN A 274 -10.94 7.64 -2.26
CA ASN A 274 -10.04 8.60 -1.62
C ASN A 274 -10.47 8.93 -0.19
N GLN A 275 -11.76 9.15 0.05
CA GLN A 275 -12.31 9.32 1.40
C GLN A 275 -12.05 8.08 2.29
N SER A 276 -12.25 6.87 1.76
CA SER A 276 -11.97 5.62 2.49
C SER A 276 -10.49 5.45 2.82
N LEU A 277 -9.60 5.73 1.86
CA LEU A 277 -8.16 5.69 2.07
C LEU A 277 -7.72 6.73 3.11
N ASN A 278 -8.30 7.93 3.07
CA ASN A 278 -8.00 8.96 4.04
C ASN A 278 -8.38 8.53 5.47
N ILE A 279 -9.56 7.91 5.65
CA ILE A 279 -9.97 7.34 6.95
C ILE A 279 -9.00 6.24 7.42
N LYS A 280 -8.51 5.40 6.50
CA LYS A 280 -7.53 4.36 6.84
C LYS A 280 -6.18 4.96 7.25
N VAL A 281 -5.73 6.01 6.55
CA VAL A 281 -4.50 6.74 6.90
C VAL A 281 -4.62 7.36 8.28
N THR A 282 -5.73 8.03 8.61
CA THR A 282 -5.93 8.62 9.93
C THR A 282 -5.98 7.57 11.04
N SER A 283 -6.65 6.43 10.81
CA SER A 283 -6.68 5.32 11.77
C SER A 283 -5.29 4.72 12.03
N LEU A 284 -4.47 4.54 10.99
CA LEU A 284 -3.09 4.06 11.13
C LEU A 284 -2.19 5.09 11.83
N GLN A 285 -2.40 6.38 11.59
CA GLN A 285 -1.70 7.44 12.30
C GLN A 285 -2.02 7.45 13.80
N GLU A 286 -3.29 7.27 14.17
CA GLU A 286 -3.72 7.15 15.56
C GLU A 286 -3.11 5.92 16.25
N GLU A 287 -3.06 4.77 15.57
CA GLU A 287 -2.42 3.56 16.09
C GLU A 287 -0.91 3.76 16.27
N ASN A 288 -0.23 4.41 15.33
CA ASN A 288 1.19 4.70 15.43
C ASN A 288 1.51 5.63 16.62
N ILE A 289 0.69 6.66 16.85
CA ILE A 289 0.81 7.53 18.02
C ILE A 289 0.66 6.71 19.31
N ARG A 290 -0.33 5.82 19.37
CA ARG A 290 -0.56 4.94 20.54
C ARG A 290 0.63 4.03 20.80
N ASN A 291 1.15 3.35 19.76
CA ASN A 291 2.31 2.48 19.87
C ASN A 291 3.58 3.24 20.28
N SER A 292 3.74 4.50 19.83
CA SER A 292 4.83 5.38 20.27
C SER A 292 4.72 5.66 21.77
N MET A 293 3.53 5.96 22.28
CA MET A 293 3.31 6.22 23.71
C MET A 293 3.62 4.97 24.56
N ASP A 294 3.16 3.80 24.13
CA ASP A 294 3.44 2.53 24.82
C ASP A 294 4.94 2.21 24.83
N THR A 295 5.63 2.49 23.71
CA THR A 295 7.08 2.33 23.60
C THR A 295 7.81 3.25 24.57
N ASP A 296 7.40 4.52 24.68
CA ASP A 296 7.99 5.48 25.63
C ASP A 296 7.78 5.04 27.08
N GLU A 297 6.61 4.48 27.42
CA GLU A 297 6.33 3.94 28.75
C GLU A 297 7.23 2.73 29.06
N LEU A 298 7.38 1.80 28.11
CA LEU A 298 8.26 0.65 28.26
C LEU A 298 9.73 1.08 28.41
N GLN A 299 10.18 2.08 27.65
CA GLN A 299 11.53 2.62 27.81
C GLN A 299 11.76 3.20 29.21
N LYS A 300 10.79 3.93 29.77
CA LYS A 300 10.86 4.42 31.15
C LYS A 300 10.98 3.27 32.15
N LYS A 301 10.19 2.20 31.98
CA LYS A 301 10.26 0.99 32.83
C LYS A 301 11.62 0.30 32.74
N ILE A 302 12.18 0.18 31.53
CA ILE A 302 13.52 -0.38 31.30
C ILE A 302 14.59 0.44 32.02
N LEU A 303 14.52 1.78 31.92
CA LEU A 303 15.46 2.67 32.61
C LEU A 303 15.39 2.52 34.13
N GLU A 304 14.18 2.46 34.70
CA GLU A 304 14.00 2.28 36.14
C GLU A 304 14.52 0.92 36.62
N LEU A 305 14.21 -0.16 35.89
CA LEU A 305 14.75 -1.49 36.19
C LEU A 305 16.27 -1.53 36.07
N SER A 306 16.86 -0.87 35.08
CA SER A 306 18.31 -0.77 34.92
C SER A 306 18.97 -0.02 36.08
N LYS A 307 18.33 1.04 36.59
CA LYS A 307 18.81 1.79 37.76
C LYS A 307 18.79 0.90 39.00
N ASN A 308 17.68 0.19 39.25
CA ASN A 308 17.56 -0.72 40.38
C ASN A 308 18.58 -1.87 40.31
N ALA A 309 18.84 -2.42 39.11
CA ALA A 309 19.86 -3.45 38.93
C ALA A 309 21.27 -2.93 39.28
N ALA A 310 21.60 -1.70 38.89
CA ALA A 310 22.88 -1.09 39.26
C ALA A 310 23.01 -0.85 40.78
N GLU A 311 21.93 -0.42 41.43
CA GLU A 311 21.90 -0.24 42.88
C GLU A 311 22.08 -1.57 43.63
N LEU A 312 21.39 -2.62 43.20
CA LEU A 312 21.57 -3.97 43.74
C LEU A 312 22.99 -4.49 43.51
N GLN A 313 23.59 -4.22 42.35
CA GLN A 313 24.98 -4.60 42.08
C GLN A 313 25.97 -3.92 43.04
N ILE A 314 25.76 -2.64 43.34
CA ILE A 314 26.55 -1.91 44.34
C ILE A 314 26.38 -2.54 45.73
N GLN A 315 25.14 -2.90 46.09
CA GLN A 315 24.84 -3.53 47.39
C GLN A 315 25.51 -4.91 47.52
N VAL A 316 25.50 -5.73 46.46
CA VAL A 316 26.20 -7.02 46.42
C VAL A 316 27.70 -6.82 46.67
N HIS A 317 28.35 -5.90 45.94
CA HIS A 317 29.78 -5.62 46.12
C HIS A 317 30.12 -5.14 47.55
N LEU A 318 29.23 -4.35 48.16
CA LEU A 318 29.39 -3.92 49.55
C LEU A 318 29.36 -5.10 50.53
N TYR A 319 28.40 -6.01 50.37
CA TYR A 319 28.30 -7.21 51.20
C TYR A 319 29.46 -8.16 50.99
N GLU A 320 29.89 -8.39 49.74
CA GLU A 320 31.08 -9.19 49.42
C GLU A 320 32.33 -8.62 50.11
N SER A 321 32.57 -7.31 50.03
CA SER A 321 33.69 -6.66 50.72
C SER A 321 33.64 -6.84 52.24
N THR A 322 32.44 -6.76 52.82
CA THR A 322 32.23 -6.96 54.27
C THR A 322 32.46 -8.42 54.67
N MET A 323 31.96 -9.36 53.87
CA MET A 323 32.17 -10.80 54.06
C MET A 323 33.65 -11.15 54.01
N VAL A 324 34.40 -10.66 53.02
CA VAL A 324 35.85 -10.88 52.90
C VAL A 324 36.60 -10.37 54.14
N LYS A 325 36.22 -9.20 54.69
CA LYS A 325 36.81 -8.68 55.95
C LYS A 325 36.52 -9.60 57.13
N LYS A 326 35.29 -10.10 57.24
CA LYS A 326 34.89 -11.04 58.31
C LYS A 326 35.63 -12.37 58.16
N GLU A 327 35.76 -12.89 56.95
CA GLU A 327 36.51 -14.12 56.64
C GLU A 327 37.98 -13.98 57.04
N ALA A 328 38.64 -12.87 56.68
CA ALA A 328 40.02 -12.62 57.10
C ALA A 328 40.17 -12.55 58.63
N SER A 329 39.22 -11.89 59.33
CA SER A 329 39.20 -11.87 60.80
C SER A 329 38.97 -13.25 61.41
N LEU A 330 38.15 -14.10 60.77
CA LEU A 330 37.89 -15.46 61.22
C LEU A 330 39.13 -16.34 61.08
N ILE A 331 39.79 -16.29 59.91
CA ILE A 331 41.05 -17.00 59.65
C ILE A 331 42.12 -16.59 60.67
N GLN A 332 42.26 -15.30 60.98
CA GLN A 332 43.20 -14.82 62.00
C GLN A 332 42.90 -15.44 63.37
N LYS A 333 41.63 -15.40 63.81
CA LYS A 333 41.22 -16.01 65.09
C LYS A 333 41.49 -17.52 65.11
N GLU A 334 41.31 -18.22 63.99
CA GLU A 334 41.63 -19.65 63.91
C GLU A 334 43.14 -19.89 64.08
N GLN A 335 43.97 -19.00 63.54
CA GLN A 335 45.41 -19.06 63.67
C GLN A 335 45.87 -18.81 65.11
N ASP A 336 45.29 -17.80 65.77
CA ASP A 336 45.52 -17.52 67.19
C ASP A 336 45.11 -18.71 68.09
N ILE A 337 43.99 -19.38 67.77
CA ILE A 337 43.55 -20.61 68.47
C ILE A 337 44.57 -21.73 68.29
N LYS A 338 45.13 -21.92 67.08
CA LYS A 338 46.16 -22.94 66.82
C LYS A 338 47.43 -22.66 67.63
N GLU A 339 47.86 -21.41 67.70
CA GLU A 339 49.00 -20.98 68.53
C GLU A 339 48.72 -21.22 70.02
N LEU A 340 47.56 -20.81 70.52
CA LEU A 340 47.18 -21.01 71.92
C LEU A 340 47.14 -22.51 72.28
N LYS A 341 46.64 -23.37 71.38
CA LYS A 341 46.68 -24.83 71.57
C LYS A 341 48.12 -25.36 71.68
N LEU A 342 49.05 -24.87 70.85
CA LEU A 342 50.46 -25.24 70.93
C LEU A 342 51.06 -24.84 72.28
N ASN A 343 50.81 -23.61 72.72
CA ASN A 343 51.28 -23.09 74.01
C ASN A 343 50.73 -23.91 75.19
N VAL A 344 49.46 -24.35 75.13
CA VAL A 344 48.88 -25.24 76.16
C VAL A 344 49.59 -26.60 76.20
N VAL A 345 49.93 -27.18 75.05
CA VAL A 345 50.68 -28.44 74.98
C VAL A 345 52.08 -28.28 75.56
N GLU A 346 52.76 -27.17 75.25
CA GLU A 346 54.08 -26.85 75.81
C GLU A 346 54.01 -26.69 77.33
N CYS A 347 53.09 -25.88 77.85
CA CYS A 347 52.85 -25.73 79.29
C CYS A 347 52.55 -27.07 79.97
N SER A 348 51.74 -27.91 79.32
CA SER A 348 51.43 -29.25 79.85
C SER A 348 52.69 -30.13 79.93
N SER A 349 53.56 -30.08 78.92
CA SER A 349 54.85 -30.78 78.94
C SER A 349 55.77 -30.28 80.06
N ILE A 350 55.82 -28.96 80.30
CA ILE A 350 56.58 -28.36 81.41
C ILE A 350 56.03 -28.86 82.75
N ILE A 351 54.71 -28.87 82.91
CA ILE A 351 54.04 -29.37 84.12
C ILE A 351 54.38 -30.85 84.36
N GLU A 352 54.33 -31.70 83.34
CA GLU A 352 54.69 -33.12 83.49
C GLU A 352 56.18 -33.30 83.85
N SER A 353 57.09 -32.53 83.24
CA SER A 353 58.52 -32.56 83.58
C SER A 353 58.76 -32.18 85.04
N LEU A 354 58.18 -31.06 85.50
CA LEU A 354 58.28 -30.62 86.89
C LEU A 354 57.67 -31.63 87.86
N ARG A 355 56.56 -32.27 87.47
CA ARG A 355 55.93 -33.34 88.27
C ARG A 355 56.84 -34.55 88.41
N ALA A 356 57.52 -34.96 87.34
CA ALA A 356 58.50 -36.06 87.37
C ALA A 356 59.70 -35.73 88.26
N GLU A 357 60.24 -34.51 88.17
CA GLU A 357 61.34 -34.04 89.04
C GLU A 357 60.94 -34.01 90.51
N LYS A 358 59.74 -33.50 90.83
CA LYS A 358 59.17 -33.53 92.19
C LYS A 358 59.10 -34.96 92.72
N ASN A 359 58.56 -35.90 91.93
CA ASN A 359 58.43 -37.30 92.34
C ASN A 359 59.80 -37.94 92.60
N LYS A 360 60.79 -37.71 91.72
CA LYS A 360 62.17 -38.19 91.90
C LYS A 360 62.80 -37.63 93.17
N LEU A 361 62.59 -36.35 93.47
CA LEU A 361 63.07 -35.73 94.71
C LEU A 361 62.41 -36.35 95.95
N LEU A 362 61.11 -36.64 95.87
CA LEU A 362 60.33 -37.28 96.94
C LEU A 362 60.82 -38.72 97.19
N GLU A 363 61.10 -39.50 96.15
CA GLU A 363 61.71 -40.84 96.25
C GLU A 363 63.09 -40.78 96.88
N ASN A 364 63.95 -39.85 96.45
CA ASN A 364 65.28 -39.65 97.05
C ASN A 364 65.18 -39.28 98.54
N MET A 365 64.21 -38.44 98.91
CA MET A 365 63.95 -38.07 100.30
C MET A 365 63.47 -39.27 101.13
N GLN A 366 62.56 -40.08 100.60
CA GLN A 366 62.11 -41.32 101.25
C GLN A 366 63.25 -42.33 101.42
N HIS A 367 64.09 -42.52 100.40
CA HIS A 367 65.27 -43.38 100.49
C HIS A 367 66.22 -42.91 101.60
N MET A 368 66.53 -41.61 101.65
CA MET A 368 67.37 -41.03 102.70
C MET A 368 66.75 -41.22 104.09
N GLN A 369 65.43 -41.06 104.23
CA GLN A 369 64.72 -41.33 105.48
C GLN A 369 64.80 -42.82 105.88
N GLN A 370 64.65 -43.74 104.93
CA GLN A 370 64.79 -45.18 105.15
C GLN A 370 66.21 -45.56 105.60
N GLU A 371 67.23 -44.95 104.99
CA GLU A 371 68.65 -45.15 105.31
C GLU A 371 68.99 -44.63 106.73
N LEU A 372 68.44 -43.47 107.12
CA LEU A 372 68.54 -42.93 108.49
C LEU A 372 67.89 -43.87 109.52
N ILE A 373 66.72 -44.43 109.19
CA ILE A 373 66.04 -45.43 110.03
C ILE A 373 66.90 -46.71 110.15
N SER A 374 67.50 -47.19 109.05
CA SER A 374 68.35 -48.40 109.02
C SER A 374 69.65 -48.26 109.82
N ASN A 375 70.17 -47.03 109.95
CA ASN A 375 71.38 -46.73 110.72
C ASN A 375 71.11 -46.47 112.23
N GLY A 376 69.90 -46.76 112.72
CA GLY A 376 69.55 -46.69 114.15
C GLY A 376 69.25 -45.28 114.68
N LEU A 377 69.15 -44.27 113.81
CA LEU A 377 68.89 -42.88 114.15
C LEU A 377 67.41 -42.55 113.90
N CYS A 378 66.51 -42.99 114.78
CA CYS A 378 65.09 -42.65 114.65
C CYS A 378 64.80 -41.26 115.25
N PHE A 379 64.41 -40.31 114.40
CA PHE A 379 63.49 -39.23 114.78
C PHE A 379 62.32 -39.22 113.79
N PRO A 380 61.06 -39.14 114.26
CA PRO A 380 59.94 -38.93 113.38
C PRO A 380 59.97 -37.48 112.89
N LEU A 381 60.52 -37.24 111.69
CA LEU A 381 60.17 -36.05 110.92
C LEU A 381 58.77 -36.29 110.34
N LEU A 382 57.81 -36.12 111.25
CA LEU A 382 56.43 -35.84 110.97
C LEU A 382 56.39 -34.45 110.34
N CYS A 383 56.73 -34.34 109.05
CA CYS A 383 56.29 -33.20 108.26
C CYS A 383 54.81 -33.42 107.90
N LYS A 384 53.96 -33.39 108.93
CA LYS A 384 52.66 -32.72 108.82
C LYS A 384 52.99 -31.29 108.38
N TYR A 385 52.97 -31.04 107.08
CA TYR A 385 52.90 -29.68 106.58
C TYR A 385 51.46 -29.21 106.82
N ASN A 386 51.20 -28.81 108.06
CA ASN A 386 50.10 -27.91 108.38
C ASN A 386 50.51 -26.54 107.83
N SER A 387 50.24 -26.29 106.54
CA SER A 387 50.00 -24.92 106.07
C SER A 387 48.59 -24.51 106.47
N ASN A 388 48.39 -24.31 107.76
CA ASN A 388 47.38 -23.37 108.23
C ASN A 388 48.09 -22.02 108.36
N ILE A 389 48.29 -21.35 107.23
CA ILE A 389 48.38 -19.89 107.15
C ILE A 389 47.30 -19.48 106.15
N PRO A 390 46.47 -18.48 106.46
CA PRO A 390 45.11 -18.35 105.94
C PRO A 390 45.11 -17.73 104.56
N GLU A 391 44.98 -18.56 103.52
CA GLU A 391 44.57 -18.11 102.19
C GLU A 391 43.04 -18.18 102.10
N GLY A 392 42.41 -17.11 102.61
CA GLY A 392 41.18 -16.65 101.98
C GLY A 392 41.47 -16.38 100.49
N VAL A 393 40.44 -16.56 99.67
CA VAL A 393 40.47 -16.53 98.18
C VAL A 393 41.33 -17.61 97.55
N ASN A 394 40.69 -18.74 97.19
CA ASN A 394 40.88 -19.55 95.96
C ASN A 394 40.06 -20.86 96.08
N SER A 395 38.90 -20.79 96.75
CA SER A 395 37.90 -21.85 96.66
C SER A 395 37.40 -21.88 95.22
N LEU A 396 37.18 -23.08 94.67
CA LEU A 396 36.47 -23.32 93.41
C LEU A 396 35.17 -22.51 93.31
N HIS A 397 34.62 -22.11 94.46
CA HIS A 397 33.48 -21.21 94.59
C HIS A 397 33.77 -19.76 94.13
N CYS A 398 34.91 -19.16 94.47
CA CYS A 398 35.27 -17.81 93.99
C CYS A 398 35.61 -17.79 92.49
N GLU A 399 36.23 -18.85 91.96
CA GLU A 399 36.45 -18.96 90.50
C GLU A 399 35.14 -19.17 89.73
N LEU A 400 34.20 -19.95 90.29
CA LEU A 400 32.84 -20.08 89.74
C LEU A 400 32.04 -18.78 89.83
N GLU A 401 32.19 -18.00 90.89
CA GLU A 401 31.54 -16.68 91.05
C GLU A 401 32.14 -15.62 90.11
N LEU A 402 33.45 -15.69 89.81
CA LEU A 402 34.11 -14.87 88.79
C LEU A 402 33.73 -15.28 87.35
N ALA A 403 33.51 -16.58 87.11
CA ALA A 403 32.98 -17.06 85.83
C ALA A 403 31.49 -16.74 85.64
N GLN A 404 30.70 -16.70 86.73
CA GLN A 404 29.29 -16.30 86.70
C GLN A 404 29.09 -14.78 86.66
N SER A 405 29.99 -13.98 87.24
CA SER A 405 29.95 -12.50 87.18
C SER A 405 30.47 -11.92 85.86
N SER A 406 30.91 -12.74 84.91
CA SER A 406 31.00 -12.37 83.49
C SER A 406 29.60 -12.33 82.85
N GLU A 407 28.70 -11.57 83.45
CA GLU A 407 27.33 -11.33 82.98
C GLU A 407 27.29 -10.51 81.68
N ILE A 408 28.41 -9.86 81.33
CA ILE A 408 28.56 -9.09 80.09
C ILE A 408 28.48 -10.02 78.88
N ILE A 409 29.08 -11.21 78.96
CA ILE A 409 29.12 -12.14 77.83
C ILE A 409 27.76 -12.82 77.69
N LYS A 410 27.15 -13.31 78.78
CA LYS A 410 25.88 -14.05 78.71
C LYS A 410 24.72 -13.18 78.20
N THR A 411 24.69 -11.89 78.57
CA THR A 411 23.66 -10.93 78.11
C THR A 411 23.86 -10.52 76.64
N GLU A 412 25.11 -10.47 76.15
CA GLU A 412 25.40 -10.25 74.72
C GLU A 412 25.01 -11.47 73.87
N TRP A 413 25.22 -12.71 74.33
CA TRP A 413 24.78 -13.89 73.59
C TRP A 413 23.26 -14.05 73.58
N THR A 414 22.56 -13.78 74.69
CA THR A 414 21.09 -13.85 74.72
C THR A 414 20.44 -12.71 73.93
N SER A 415 21.01 -11.49 73.96
CA SER A 415 20.49 -10.39 73.13
C SER A 415 20.77 -10.62 71.65
N LEU A 416 21.92 -11.19 71.27
CA LEU A 416 22.21 -11.54 69.88
C LEU A 416 21.27 -12.66 69.37
N ASP A 417 20.99 -13.67 70.20
CA ASP A 417 20.06 -14.77 69.89
C ASP A 417 18.62 -14.25 69.72
N GLU A 418 18.14 -13.41 70.63
CA GLU A 418 16.80 -12.78 70.52
C GLU A 418 16.69 -11.83 69.32
N THR A 419 17.76 -11.14 68.94
CA THR A 419 17.76 -10.24 67.77
C THR A 419 17.79 -11.04 66.47
N LEU A 420 18.56 -12.13 66.44
CA LEU A 420 18.63 -13.03 65.29
C LEU A 420 17.30 -13.73 65.06
N ASP A 421 16.66 -14.26 66.11
CA ASP A 421 15.32 -14.87 66.01
C ASP A 421 14.28 -13.86 65.52
N ARG A 422 14.37 -12.59 65.95
CA ARG A 422 13.48 -11.51 65.50
C ARG A 422 13.69 -11.14 64.03
N GLU A 423 14.94 -11.12 63.56
CA GLU A 423 15.27 -10.84 62.15
C GLU A 423 14.91 -12.02 61.24
N VAL A 424 15.10 -13.26 61.71
CA VAL A 424 14.67 -14.48 61.01
C VAL A 424 13.14 -14.54 60.90
N LEU A 425 12.41 -14.16 61.95
CA LEU A 425 10.95 -14.01 61.90
C LEU A 425 10.51 -12.95 60.87
N LEU A 426 11.21 -11.83 60.77
CA LEU A 426 10.92 -10.79 59.77
C LEU A 426 11.23 -11.23 58.33
N LEU A 427 12.27 -12.03 58.13
CA LEU A 427 12.64 -12.60 56.82
C LEU A 427 11.69 -13.72 56.38
N LEU A 428 11.23 -14.56 57.32
CA LEU A 428 10.24 -15.63 57.07
C LEU A 428 8.84 -15.08 56.78
N GLN A 429 8.55 -13.84 57.18
CA GLN A 429 7.25 -13.22 56.98
C GLN A 429 7.01 -12.73 55.54
N GLY A 430 8.05 -12.71 54.69
CA GLY A 430 7.94 -12.46 53.25
C GLY A 430 7.36 -11.08 52.86
N PRO A 431 7.44 -10.70 51.56
CA PRO A 431 6.89 -9.43 51.06
C PRO A 431 5.35 -9.35 51.07
N GLU A 432 4.67 -10.48 51.29
CA GLU A 432 3.20 -10.59 51.30
C GLU A 432 2.57 -9.86 52.49
N TYR A 433 3.19 -9.89 53.68
CA TYR A 433 2.67 -9.20 54.87
C TYR A 433 2.73 -7.67 54.75
N ALA A 434 3.79 -7.15 54.12
CA ALA A 434 3.88 -5.72 53.77
C ALA A 434 2.84 -5.33 52.71
N GLY A 435 2.57 -6.23 51.76
CA GLY A 435 1.51 -6.09 50.75
C GLY A 435 0.10 -6.06 51.35
N GLU A 436 -0.21 -6.90 52.34
CA GLU A 436 -1.52 -6.90 53.03
C GLU A 436 -1.75 -5.64 53.86
N LYS A 437 -0.72 -5.14 54.55
CA LYS A 437 -0.82 -3.88 55.32
C LYS A 437 -0.99 -2.68 54.38
N PHE A 438 -0.30 -2.67 53.25
CA PHE A 438 -0.47 -1.66 52.20
C PHE A 438 -1.87 -1.74 51.56
N ASN A 439 -2.36 -2.94 51.24
CA ASN A 439 -3.71 -3.16 50.73
C ASN A 439 -4.80 -2.72 51.71
N THR A 440 -4.61 -2.95 53.01
CA THR A 440 -5.54 -2.51 54.06
C THR A 440 -5.55 -0.98 54.18
N ILE A 441 -4.40 -0.32 54.08
CA ILE A 441 -4.30 1.15 54.07
C ILE A 441 -4.95 1.73 52.80
N MET A 442 -4.74 1.10 51.64
CA MET A 442 -5.36 1.51 50.38
C MET A 442 -6.88 1.31 50.39
N GLN A 443 -7.38 0.19 50.92
CA GLN A 443 -8.82 -0.02 51.10
C GLN A 443 -9.43 1.00 52.06
N ASN A 444 -8.77 1.33 53.17
CA ASN A 444 -9.23 2.36 54.10
C ASN A 444 -9.26 3.77 53.47
N LEU A 445 -8.31 4.10 52.59
CA LEU A 445 -8.29 5.38 51.86
C LEU A 445 -9.38 5.45 50.77
N VAL A 446 -9.71 4.31 50.15
CA VAL A 446 -10.80 4.20 49.17
C VAL A 446 -12.17 4.25 49.85
N SER A 447 -12.34 3.56 50.98
CA SER A 447 -13.57 3.59 51.78
C SER A 447 -13.77 4.91 52.54
N GLY A 448 -12.70 5.58 52.97
CA GLY A 448 -12.78 6.92 53.58
C GLY A 448 -13.21 8.01 52.60
N ARG A 449 -13.05 7.79 51.29
CA ARG A 449 -13.52 8.71 50.24
C ARG A 449 -15.02 8.54 49.91
N ALA A 450 -15.65 7.46 50.39
CA ALA A 450 -17.08 7.20 50.18
C ALA A 450 -18.01 7.87 51.23
N TYR A 451 -17.45 8.50 52.27
CA TYR A 451 -18.20 9.26 53.29
C TYR A 451 -18.12 10.78 53.11
N MET A 452 -17.59 11.24 51.97
CA MET A 452 -17.47 12.67 51.62
C MET A 452 -18.04 12.97 50.22
N ASN A 453 -19.14 12.29 49.85
CA ASN A 453 -20.02 12.69 48.75
C ASN A 453 -21.47 12.66 49.21
#